data_AF-A0A7C1FR39-F1
#
_entry.id   AF-A0A7C1FR39-F1
#
_cell.length_a   1.000
_cell.length_b   1.000
_cell.length_c   1.000
_cell.angle_alpha   90.00
_cell.angle_beta   90.00
_cell.angle_gamma   90.00
#
_symmetry.space_group_name_H-M   'P 1'
#
loop_
_entity.id
_entity.type
_entity.pdbx_description
1 polymer ?
#
loop_
_entity_poly.entity_id
_entity_poly.type
_entity_poly.pdbx_seq_one_letter_code
_entity_poly.pdbx_strand_id
1 'polypeptide(L)'
;MIETRTVISAIPSVPALAVALHRWRQRVPLPPVDEALTPPALAPMYRLSAGSVAEEARAAAQLTGEVAERLRRLTRAYGEWRVFEPGPYFDLTPRQVELLTHIVERASTVHVVFYVDALLPAFQAVQSYAAQVAPHAGSVEQIETVHETLLERWRRLLEVIDGARAHLAEDVNFLGLNGARKEQERWLPMQHLAGLNGSADWLLAGRRTLPTLTLTLDFPLPAFRQPGRKRRLMRTWRRLYGGLSASRD
;
A
#
# COMPACT_ATOMS: atom_id res chain seq x y z
N MET A 1 26.16 -2.51 15.24
CA MET A 1 26.09 -3.03 13.86
C MET A 1 25.20 -2.06 13.11
N ILE A 2 25.79 -1.26 12.23
CA ILE A 2 25.15 -0.10 11.60
C ILE A 2 24.12 -0.63 10.61
N GLU A 3 22.83 -0.42 10.90
CA GLU A 3 21.76 -0.79 9.99
C GLU A 3 21.93 -0.04 8.67
N THR A 4 22.08 -0.85 7.63
CA THR A 4 22.23 -0.52 6.23
C THR A 4 21.20 0.51 5.77
N ARG A 5 21.70 1.55 5.08
CA ARG A 5 20.95 2.46 4.19
C ARG A 5 19.73 1.74 3.60
N THR A 6 18.55 2.07 4.08
CA THR A 6 17.29 1.69 3.43
C THR A 6 17.22 2.51 2.15
N VAL A 7 17.76 1.95 1.06
CA VAL A 7 17.38 2.36 -0.28
C VAL A 7 15.88 2.09 -0.35
N ILE A 8 15.07 3.13 -0.42
CA ILE A 8 13.63 3.01 -0.67
C ILE A 8 13.53 2.46 -2.09
N SER A 9 13.48 1.13 -2.22
CA SER A 9 13.49 0.45 -3.53
C SER A 9 12.12 0.51 -4.23
N ALA A 10 11.06 0.75 -3.45
CA ALA A 10 9.70 0.94 -3.94
C ALA A 10 9.05 2.15 -3.27
N ILE A 11 8.26 2.91 -4.04
CA ILE A 11 7.41 3.99 -3.55
C ILE A 11 5.97 3.49 -3.66
N PRO A 12 5.44 2.81 -2.63
CA PRO A 12 4.20 2.04 -2.79
C PRO A 12 2.92 2.87 -2.62
N SER A 13 3.00 4.01 -1.93
CA SER A 13 1.83 4.77 -1.48
C SER A 13 2.04 6.27 -1.62
N VAL A 14 0.94 7.04 -1.59
CA VAL A 14 1.02 8.52 -1.64
C VAL A 14 1.83 9.12 -0.50
N PRO A 15 1.68 8.69 0.77
CA PRO A 15 2.58 9.12 1.83
C PRO A 15 4.07 8.85 1.54
N ALA A 16 4.39 7.70 0.94
CA ALA A 16 5.75 7.37 0.51
C ALA A 16 6.25 8.29 -0.60
N LEU A 17 5.38 8.57 -1.59
CA LEU A 17 5.70 9.43 -2.73
C LEU A 17 5.94 10.87 -2.30
N ALA A 18 5.19 11.41 -1.34
CA ALA A 18 5.45 12.75 -0.81
C ALA A 18 6.84 12.86 -0.15
N VAL A 19 7.22 11.85 0.64
CA VAL A 19 8.57 11.80 1.23
C VAL A 19 9.65 11.69 0.15
N ALA A 20 9.42 10.89 -0.89
CA ALA A 20 10.33 10.76 -2.02
C ALA A 20 10.46 12.07 -2.80
N LEU A 21 9.36 12.78 -3.09
CA LEU A 21 9.36 14.09 -3.75
C LEU A 21 10.06 15.16 -2.91
N HIS A 22 9.91 15.12 -1.59
CA HIS A 22 10.66 16.00 -0.71
C HIS A 22 12.18 15.76 -0.86
N ARG A 23 12.62 14.50 -0.82
CA ARG A 23 14.04 14.14 -1.03
C ARG A 23 14.51 14.50 -2.44
N TRP A 24 13.64 14.38 -3.43
CA TRP A 24 13.91 14.82 -4.79
C TRP A 24 14.24 16.31 -4.83
N ARG A 25 13.50 17.19 -4.14
CA ARG A 25 13.88 18.61 -3.99
C ARG A 25 15.26 18.78 -3.35
N GLN A 26 15.70 17.85 -2.51
CA GLN A 26 17.07 17.82 -1.95
C GLN A 26 18.11 17.18 -2.89
N ARG A 27 17.81 17.07 -4.19
CA ARG A 27 18.66 16.49 -5.25
C ARG A 27 18.92 15.00 -5.10
N VAL A 28 18.06 14.27 -4.38
CA VAL A 28 18.09 12.81 -4.35
C VAL A 28 17.25 12.30 -5.54
N PRO A 29 17.84 11.57 -6.51
CA PRO A 29 17.07 11.07 -7.64
C PRO A 29 15.90 10.20 -7.19
N LEU A 30 14.76 10.40 -7.83
CA LEU A 30 13.57 9.58 -7.62
C LEU A 30 13.61 8.41 -8.62
N PRO A 31 13.45 7.15 -8.19
CA PRO A 31 13.46 6.02 -9.13
C PRO A 31 12.26 6.13 -10.10
N PRO A 32 12.44 5.75 -11.39
CA PRO A 32 11.33 5.68 -12.33
C PRO A 32 10.30 4.63 -11.87
N VAL A 33 9.10 4.69 -12.45
CA VAL A 33 8.10 3.64 -12.25
C VAL A 33 8.67 2.33 -12.77
N ASP A 34 8.55 1.28 -11.96
CA ASP A 34 9.02 -0.05 -12.34
C ASP A 34 8.19 -0.58 -13.52
N GLU A 35 8.86 -1.13 -14.54
CA GLU A 35 8.21 -1.67 -15.74
C GLU A 35 7.15 -2.73 -15.41
N ALA A 36 7.32 -3.46 -14.30
CA ALA A 36 6.37 -4.45 -13.83
C ALA A 36 5.01 -3.86 -13.43
N LEU A 37 4.94 -2.55 -13.16
CA LEU A 37 3.70 -1.81 -12.84
C LEU A 37 3.08 -1.12 -14.06
N THR A 38 3.70 -1.24 -15.24
CA THR A 38 3.14 -0.67 -16.46
C THR A 38 2.03 -1.56 -17.03
N PRO A 39 1.01 -1.00 -17.70
CA PRO A 39 -0.15 -1.77 -18.16
C PRO A 39 0.14 -3.05 -18.95
N PRO A 40 1.14 -3.11 -19.87
CA PRO A 40 1.44 -4.34 -20.60
C PRO A 40 1.85 -5.52 -19.71
N ALA A 41 2.53 -5.24 -18.59
CA ALA A 41 3.01 -6.26 -17.65
C ALA A 41 1.97 -6.68 -16.60
N LEU A 42 0.94 -5.85 -16.37
CA LEU A 42 -0.11 -6.11 -15.39
C LEU A 42 -1.16 -7.08 -15.96
N ALA A 43 -1.77 -7.91 -15.10
CA ALA A 43 -2.98 -8.65 -15.49
C ALA A 43 -4.14 -7.67 -15.76
N PRO A 44 -5.11 -8.01 -16.65
CA PRO A 44 -6.15 -7.08 -17.10
C PRO A 44 -6.88 -6.35 -15.99
N MET A 45 -7.16 -7.00 -14.87
CA MET A 45 -7.86 -6.38 -13.73
C MET A 45 -7.10 -5.22 -13.08
N TYR A 46 -5.76 -5.23 -13.14
CA TYR A 46 -4.90 -4.20 -12.54
C TYR A 46 -4.61 -3.05 -13.51
N ARG A 47 -5.05 -3.15 -14.78
CA ARG A 47 -4.79 -2.15 -15.80
C ARG A 47 -5.81 -1.02 -15.67
N LEU A 48 -5.34 0.12 -15.18
CA LEU A 48 -6.10 1.36 -15.21
C LEU A 48 -5.64 2.22 -16.39
N SER A 49 -6.60 2.85 -17.07
CA SER A 49 -6.33 3.82 -18.12
C SER A 49 -6.30 5.23 -17.54
N ALA A 50 -5.35 6.04 -18.00
CA ALA A 50 -5.41 7.47 -17.76
C ALA A 50 -6.64 8.06 -18.49
N GLY A 51 -7.48 8.80 -17.78
CA GLY A 51 -8.70 9.40 -18.32
C GLY A 51 -8.95 10.77 -17.70
N SER A 52 -10.22 11.17 -17.58
CA SER A 52 -10.58 12.27 -16.67
C SER A 52 -10.35 11.86 -15.20
N VAL A 53 -10.26 12.84 -14.30
CA VAL A 53 -10.15 12.58 -12.84
C VAL A 53 -11.30 11.69 -12.35
N ALA A 54 -12.53 11.95 -12.82
CA ALA A 54 -13.71 11.20 -12.42
C ALA A 54 -13.70 9.75 -12.93
N GLU A 55 -13.26 9.51 -14.17
CA GLU A 55 -13.14 8.16 -14.73
C GLU A 55 -12.05 7.37 -14.01
N GLU A 56 -10.89 7.98 -13.78
CA GLU A 56 -9.78 7.35 -13.07
C GLU A 56 -10.16 7.05 -11.62
N ALA A 57 -10.82 7.97 -10.93
CA ALA A 57 -11.35 7.78 -9.57
C ALA A 57 -12.34 6.62 -9.48
N ARG A 58 -13.27 6.51 -10.44
CA ARG A 58 -14.23 5.40 -10.49
C ARG A 58 -13.53 4.07 -10.74
N ALA A 59 -12.60 4.01 -11.68
CA ALA A 59 -11.85 2.79 -11.97
C ALA A 59 -10.95 2.37 -10.80
N ALA A 60 -10.33 3.34 -10.12
CA ALA A 60 -9.57 3.12 -8.89
C ALA A 60 -10.44 2.57 -7.76
N ALA A 61 -11.66 3.09 -7.60
CA ALA A 61 -12.62 2.56 -6.63
C ALA A 61 -13.00 1.10 -6.94
N GLN A 62 -13.33 0.80 -8.20
CA GLN A 62 -13.65 -0.56 -8.64
C GLN A 62 -12.50 -1.53 -8.35
N LEU A 63 -11.28 -1.19 -8.78
CA LEU A 63 -10.09 -1.99 -8.51
C LEU A 63 -9.88 -2.20 -7.01
N THR A 64 -9.99 -1.13 -6.21
CA THR A 64 -9.82 -1.23 -4.75
C THR A 64 -10.85 -2.17 -4.14
N GLY A 65 -12.11 -2.10 -4.57
CA GLY A 65 -13.17 -3.01 -4.13
C GLY A 65 -12.89 -4.47 -4.48
N GLU A 66 -12.40 -4.74 -5.69
CA GLU A 66 -11.99 -6.09 -6.10
C GLU A 66 -10.82 -6.64 -5.28
N VAL A 67 -9.80 -5.83 -5.04
CA VAL A 67 -8.66 -6.22 -4.20
C VAL A 67 -9.09 -6.41 -2.75
N ALA A 68 -9.97 -5.56 -2.23
CA ALA A 68 -10.54 -5.70 -0.88
C ALA A 68 -11.32 -7.01 -0.74
N GLU A 69 -12.13 -7.37 -1.73
CA GLU A 69 -12.84 -8.65 -1.75
C GLU A 69 -11.88 -9.85 -1.82
N ARG A 70 -10.80 -9.77 -2.62
CA ARG A 70 -9.72 -10.78 -2.63
C ARG A 70 -9.06 -10.92 -1.26
N LEU A 71 -8.66 -9.81 -0.64
CA LEU A 71 -8.09 -9.81 0.71
C LEU A 71 -9.05 -10.42 1.74
N ARG A 72 -10.34 -10.09 1.69
CA ARG A 72 -11.33 -10.70 2.60
C ARG A 72 -11.40 -12.23 2.45
N ARG A 73 -11.30 -12.75 1.22
CA ARG A 73 -11.27 -14.19 0.95
C ARG A 73 -9.95 -14.84 1.38
N LEU A 74 -8.86 -14.09 1.46
CA LEU A 74 -7.53 -14.59 1.82
C LEU A 74 -7.54 -15.28 3.18
N THR A 75 -8.28 -14.77 4.16
CA THR A 75 -8.37 -15.39 5.50
C THR A 75 -8.82 -16.86 5.43
N ARG A 76 -9.71 -17.20 4.49
CA ARG A 76 -10.14 -18.60 4.27
C ARG A 76 -9.13 -19.36 3.44
N ALA A 77 -8.65 -18.77 2.34
CA ALA A 77 -7.77 -19.45 1.39
C ALA A 77 -6.37 -19.73 1.96
N TYR A 78 -5.84 -18.87 2.84
CA TYR A 78 -4.46 -18.94 3.34
C TYR A 78 -4.16 -20.27 4.05
N GLY A 79 -5.14 -20.81 4.77
CA GLY A 79 -5.03 -22.08 5.47
C GLY A 79 -5.07 -23.32 4.57
N GLU A 80 -5.56 -23.18 3.34
CA GLU A 80 -5.67 -24.29 2.39
C GLU A 80 -4.35 -24.53 1.65
N TRP A 81 -3.45 -23.56 1.65
CA TRP A 81 -2.18 -23.66 0.95
C TRP A 81 -1.15 -24.34 1.86
N ARG A 82 -0.37 -25.28 1.32
CA ARG A 82 0.75 -25.88 2.05
C ARG A 82 1.87 -24.86 2.26
N VAL A 83 2.20 -24.14 1.19
CA VAL A 83 3.08 -22.96 1.16
C VAL A 83 2.26 -21.88 0.47
N PHE A 84 2.04 -20.75 1.12
CA PHE A 84 1.25 -19.68 0.52
C PHE A 84 2.12 -18.89 -0.46
N GLU A 85 1.66 -18.73 -1.70
CA GLU A 85 2.36 -17.94 -2.71
C GLU A 85 1.48 -16.76 -3.13
N PRO A 86 1.87 -15.51 -2.82
CA PRO A 86 1.05 -14.34 -3.13
C PRO A 86 0.86 -14.09 -4.62
N GLY A 87 1.85 -14.43 -5.44
CA GLY A 87 1.80 -14.22 -6.90
C GLY A 87 0.58 -14.88 -7.53
N PRO A 88 0.47 -16.22 -7.47
CA PRO A 88 -0.70 -16.91 -8.01
C PRO A 88 -2.02 -16.55 -7.32
N TYR A 89 -2.01 -16.16 -6.04
CA TYR A 89 -3.24 -15.76 -5.35
C TYR A 89 -3.80 -14.43 -5.86
N PHE A 90 -2.93 -13.47 -6.13
CA PHE A 90 -3.29 -12.13 -6.59
C PHE A 90 -3.12 -11.96 -8.11
N ASP A 91 -2.82 -13.01 -8.88
CA ASP A 91 -2.47 -12.89 -10.31
C ASP A 91 -1.31 -11.91 -10.59
N LEU A 92 -0.30 -11.93 -9.71
CA LEU A 92 0.88 -11.06 -9.77
C LEU A 92 2.16 -11.85 -10.09
N THR A 93 3.05 -11.23 -10.87
CA THR A 93 4.43 -11.71 -11.03
C THR A 93 5.24 -11.53 -9.73
N PRO A 94 6.37 -12.23 -9.54
CA PRO A 94 7.20 -12.05 -8.35
C PRO A 94 7.60 -10.59 -8.10
N ARG A 95 7.95 -9.85 -9.17
CA ARG A 95 8.31 -8.44 -9.05
C ARG A 95 7.11 -7.57 -8.62
N GLN A 96 5.92 -7.85 -9.15
CA GLN A 96 4.70 -7.13 -8.74
C GLN A 96 4.33 -7.44 -7.27
N VAL A 97 4.54 -8.66 -6.80
CA VAL A 97 4.36 -9.01 -5.38
C VAL A 97 5.23 -8.14 -4.48
N GLU A 98 6.52 -7.99 -4.82
CA GLU A 98 7.46 -7.16 -4.05
C GLU A 98 7.04 -5.68 -3.99
N LEU A 99 6.46 -5.17 -5.08
CA LEU A 99 6.09 -3.76 -5.22
C LEU A 99 4.71 -3.45 -4.60
N LEU A 100 3.75 -4.36 -4.75
CA LEU A 100 2.35 -4.11 -4.44
C LEU A 100 1.91 -4.73 -3.11
N THR A 101 2.68 -5.67 -2.56
CA THR A 101 2.27 -6.39 -1.36
C THR A 101 3.33 -6.35 -0.26
N HIS A 102 2.88 -6.45 0.98
CA HIS A 102 3.75 -6.74 2.11
C HIS A 102 3.07 -7.75 3.01
N ILE A 103 3.61 -8.97 3.03
CA ILE A 103 3.04 -10.10 3.78
C ILE A 103 4.06 -10.56 4.80
N VAL A 104 3.66 -10.52 6.07
CA VAL A 104 4.51 -10.93 7.20
C VAL A 104 3.75 -11.90 8.07
N GLU A 105 4.25 -13.13 8.15
CA GLU A 105 3.85 -14.07 9.20
C GLU A 105 4.51 -13.65 10.52
N ARG A 106 3.70 -13.33 11.53
CA ARG A 106 4.12 -13.13 12.92
C ARG A 106 3.77 -14.39 13.73
N ALA A 107 4.20 -14.43 14.99
CA ALA A 107 4.06 -15.61 15.86
C ALA A 107 2.66 -16.26 15.89
N SER A 108 1.59 -15.46 15.77
CA SER A 108 0.20 -15.96 15.77
C SER A 108 -0.71 -15.33 14.73
N THR A 109 -0.22 -14.39 13.93
CA THR A 109 -1.01 -13.58 12.98
C THR A 109 -0.28 -13.43 11.66
N VAL A 110 -1.02 -13.34 10.58
CA VAL A 110 -0.53 -12.94 9.26
C VAL A 110 -0.96 -11.49 9.06
N HIS A 111 0.01 -10.63 8.76
CA HIS A 111 -0.22 -9.25 8.39
C HIS A 111 -0.04 -9.11 6.88
N VAL A 112 -1.03 -8.57 6.20
CA VAL A 112 -1.03 -8.36 4.75
C VAL A 112 -1.31 -6.89 4.48
N VAL A 113 -0.50 -6.29 3.61
CA VAL A 113 -0.74 -4.97 3.03
C VAL A 113 -0.80 -5.11 1.52
N PHE A 114 -1.72 -4.41 0.89
CA PHE A 114 -1.77 -4.24 -0.57
C PHE A 114 -1.82 -2.75 -0.91
N TYR A 115 -0.88 -2.30 -1.73
CA TYR A 115 -0.73 -0.89 -2.08
C TYR A 115 -1.35 -0.60 -3.45
N VAL A 116 -2.60 -0.15 -3.44
CA VAL A 116 -3.34 0.16 -4.68
C VAL A 116 -2.82 1.44 -5.34
N ASP A 117 -2.33 2.41 -4.56
CA ASP A 117 -1.84 3.71 -5.04
C ASP A 117 -0.84 3.58 -6.19
N ALA A 118 0.11 2.63 -6.10
CA ALA A 118 1.16 2.42 -7.09
C ALA A 118 0.63 1.96 -8.48
N LEU A 119 -0.61 1.50 -8.56
CA LEU A 119 -1.28 1.11 -9.80
C LEU A 119 -2.00 2.28 -10.48
N LEU A 120 -2.15 3.43 -9.79
CA LEU A 120 -2.89 4.57 -10.34
C LEU A 120 -2.06 5.28 -11.42
N PRO A 121 -2.64 5.55 -12.61
CA PRO A 121 -1.97 6.32 -13.65
C PRO A 121 -1.49 7.70 -13.17
N ALA A 122 -2.29 8.41 -12.36
CA ALA A 122 -1.89 9.69 -11.79
C ALA A 122 -0.69 9.56 -10.83
N PHE A 123 -0.59 8.46 -10.08
CA PHE A 123 0.54 8.19 -9.20
C PHE A 123 1.82 7.98 -10.02
N GLN A 124 1.73 7.11 -11.02
CA GLN A 124 2.81 6.81 -11.93
C GLN A 124 3.25 8.05 -12.73
N ALA A 125 2.32 8.94 -13.09
CA ALA A 125 2.61 10.17 -13.80
C ALA A 125 3.42 11.18 -12.97
N VAL A 126 3.16 11.27 -11.66
CA VAL A 126 3.95 12.09 -10.72
C VAL A 126 5.36 11.51 -10.57
N GLN A 127 5.45 10.20 -10.28
CA GLN A 127 6.74 9.52 -10.10
C GLN A 127 7.61 9.61 -11.36
N SER A 128 7.03 9.32 -12.53
CA SER A 128 7.75 9.34 -13.81
C SER A 128 8.24 10.74 -14.17
N TYR A 129 7.44 11.78 -13.90
CA TYR A 129 7.86 13.16 -14.14
C TYR A 129 9.07 13.52 -13.29
N ALA A 130 8.99 13.29 -11.97
CA ALA A 130 10.07 13.58 -11.05
C ALA A 130 11.34 12.73 -11.33
N ALA A 131 11.19 11.52 -11.85
CA ALA A 131 12.33 10.70 -12.26
C ALA A 131 13.03 11.22 -13.53
N GLN A 132 12.30 11.86 -14.44
CA GLN A 132 12.83 12.39 -15.70
C GLN A 132 13.45 13.78 -15.57
N VAL A 133 13.00 14.57 -14.58
CA VAL A 133 13.41 15.97 -14.42
C VAL A 133 14.25 16.17 -13.16
N ALA A 134 15.29 16.99 -13.27
CA ALA A 134 16.08 17.42 -12.12
C ALA A 134 15.49 18.72 -11.54
N PRO A 135 15.29 18.83 -10.22
CA PRO A 135 14.51 19.92 -9.61
C PRO A 135 15.15 21.32 -9.73
N HIS A 136 16.44 21.39 -10.07
CA HIS A 136 17.24 22.62 -10.10
C HIS A 136 18.08 22.72 -11.38
N ALA A 137 17.73 21.95 -12.41
CA ALA A 137 18.44 22.02 -13.68
C ALA A 137 17.76 23.05 -14.58
N GLY A 138 18.54 23.94 -15.18
CA GLY A 138 18.05 24.90 -16.17
C GLY A 138 17.98 26.35 -15.70
N SER A 139 17.28 27.17 -16.48
CA SER A 139 16.95 28.56 -16.14
C SER A 139 15.90 28.64 -15.03
N VAL A 140 15.72 29.83 -14.44
CA VAL A 140 14.66 30.08 -13.44
C VAL A 140 13.27 29.71 -13.99
N GLU A 141 12.96 30.11 -15.22
CA GLU A 141 11.71 29.77 -15.90
C GLU A 141 11.51 28.25 -16.06
N GLN A 142 12.59 27.51 -16.33
CA GLN A 142 12.55 26.04 -16.43
C GLN A 142 12.28 25.41 -15.07
N ILE A 143 12.88 25.93 -13.99
CA ILE A 143 12.65 25.46 -12.63
C ILE A 143 11.19 25.70 -12.21
N GLU A 144 10.64 26.89 -12.50
CA GLU A 144 9.24 27.22 -12.23
C GLU A 144 8.29 26.32 -13.02
N THR A 145 8.54 26.11 -14.31
CA THR A 145 7.75 25.21 -15.16
C THR A 145 7.75 23.79 -14.63
N VAL A 146 8.91 23.30 -14.17
CA VAL A 146 9.03 21.97 -13.55
C VAL A 146 8.21 21.89 -12.27
N HIS A 147 8.26 22.92 -11.43
CA HIS A 147 7.50 22.96 -10.19
C HIS A 147 5.99 22.97 -10.43
N GLU A 148 5.49 23.85 -11.30
CA GLU A 148 4.06 23.96 -11.61
C GLU A 148 3.50 22.68 -12.24
N THR A 149 4.25 22.07 -13.17
CA THR A 149 3.83 20.80 -13.79
C THR A 149 3.74 19.68 -12.76
N LEU A 150 4.70 19.60 -11.84
CA LEU A 150 4.68 18.60 -10.77
C LEU A 150 3.52 18.85 -9.79
N LEU A 151 3.29 20.11 -9.42
CA LEU A 151 2.20 20.53 -8.55
C LEU A 151 0.84 20.17 -9.12
N GLU A 152 0.62 20.41 -10.42
CA GLU A 152 -0.61 20.05 -11.10
C GLU A 152 -0.85 18.53 -11.12
N ARG A 153 0.18 17.75 -11.46
CA ARG A 153 0.10 16.28 -11.42
C ARG A 153 -0.17 15.76 -10.01
N TRP A 154 0.41 16.39 -8.99
CA TRP A 154 0.20 16.05 -7.59
C TRP A 154 -1.23 16.34 -7.14
N ARG A 155 -1.77 17.52 -7.47
CA ARG A 155 -3.18 17.86 -7.17
C ARG A 155 -4.13 16.86 -7.83
N ARG A 156 -3.92 16.56 -9.11
CA ARG A 156 -4.68 15.56 -9.85
C ARG A 156 -4.66 14.19 -9.16
N LEU A 157 -3.50 13.71 -8.71
CA LEU A 157 -3.38 12.46 -7.95
C LEU A 157 -4.24 12.48 -6.67
N LEU A 158 -4.17 13.56 -5.90
CA LEU A 158 -4.97 13.70 -4.69
C LEU A 158 -6.47 13.71 -4.98
N GLU A 159 -6.90 14.39 -6.04
CA GLU A 159 -8.30 14.42 -6.48
C GLU A 159 -8.80 13.03 -6.92
N VAL A 160 -7.99 12.27 -7.66
CA VAL A 160 -8.33 10.89 -8.07
C VAL A 160 -8.54 10.01 -6.84
N ILE A 161 -7.65 10.09 -5.85
CA ILE A 161 -7.77 9.29 -4.63
C ILE A 161 -8.96 9.71 -3.80
N ASP A 162 -9.20 11.01 -3.62
CA ASP A 162 -10.36 11.48 -2.87
C ASP A 162 -11.67 11.08 -3.55
N GLY A 163 -11.75 11.19 -4.88
CA GLY A 163 -12.88 10.72 -5.66
C GLY A 163 -13.10 9.20 -5.51
N ALA A 164 -12.03 8.41 -5.56
CA ALA A 164 -12.11 6.96 -5.36
C ALA A 164 -12.61 6.62 -3.96
N ARG A 165 -12.09 7.31 -2.93
CA ARG A 165 -12.53 7.15 -1.54
C ARG A 165 -13.99 7.56 -1.34
N ALA A 166 -14.46 8.58 -2.05
CA ALA A 166 -15.87 8.98 -2.03
C ALA A 166 -16.77 7.88 -2.62
N HIS A 167 -16.37 7.24 -3.73
CA HIS A 167 -17.07 6.09 -4.29
C HIS A 167 -17.07 4.86 -3.36
N LEU A 168 -16.05 4.71 -2.52
CA LEU A 168 -15.91 3.61 -1.57
C LEU A 168 -16.47 3.92 -0.17
N ALA A 169 -17.09 5.08 0.03
CA ALA A 169 -17.49 5.55 1.36
C ALA A 169 -18.47 4.58 2.07
N GLU A 170 -19.26 3.83 1.30
CA GLU A 170 -20.24 2.85 1.79
C GLU A 170 -19.81 1.40 1.53
N ASP A 171 -18.63 1.16 0.94
CA ASP A 171 -18.15 -0.19 0.65
C ASP A 171 -17.64 -0.85 1.94
N VAL A 172 -18.37 -1.86 2.42
CA VAL A 172 -18.07 -2.56 3.69
C VAL A 172 -16.70 -3.25 3.67
N ASN A 173 -16.28 -3.78 2.52
CA ASN A 173 -15.00 -4.46 2.40
C ASN A 173 -13.85 -3.44 2.51
N PHE A 174 -13.97 -2.32 1.81
CA PHE A 174 -13.02 -1.22 1.92
C PHE A 174 -12.97 -0.67 3.34
N LEU A 175 -14.11 -0.38 3.97
CA LEU A 175 -14.16 0.15 5.33
C LEU A 175 -13.48 -0.78 6.35
N GLY A 176 -13.67 -2.09 6.22
CA GLY A 176 -13.05 -3.09 7.09
C GLY A 176 -11.55 -3.30 6.85
N LEU A 177 -11.06 -2.99 5.65
CA LEU A 177 -9.67 -3.23 5.24
C LEU A 177 -8.85 -1.96 5.02
N ASN A 178 -9.45 -0.78 5.17
CA ASN A 178 -8.80 0.51 4.93
C ASN A 178 -7.54 0.66 5.81
N GLY A 179 -6.38 0.62 5.16
CA GLY A 179 -5.06 0.70 5.78
C GLY A 179 -4.53 2.12 5.92
N ALA A 180 -5.29 3.14 5.52
CA ALA A 180 -4.78 4.50 5.39
C ALA A 180 -4.12 5.04 6.65
N ARG A 181 -4.74 4.82 7.82
CA ARG A 181 -4.19 5.27 9.10
C ARG A 181 -2.84 4.61 9.40
N LYS A 182 -2.74 3.28 9.26
CA LYS A 182 -1.49 2.54 9.51
C LYS A 182 -0.37 3.01 8.58
N GLU A 183 -0.69 3.23 7.31
CA GLU A 183 0.27 3.71 6.32
C GLU A 183 0.69 5.17 6.61
N GLN A 184 -0.25 6.06 6.96
CA GLN A 184 0.08 7.43 7.37
C GLN A 184 0.99 7.45 8.60
N GLU A 185 0.66 6.69 9.64
CA GLU A 185 1.47 6.58 10.86
C GLU A 185 2.87 6.03 10.58
N ARG A 186 3.02 5.10 9.63
CA ARG A 186 4.32 4.56 9.20
C ARG A 186 5.22 5.63 8.59
N TRP A 187 4.66 6.54 7.80
CA TRP A 187 5.43 7.58 7.11
C TRP A 187 5.57 8.87 7.92
N LEU A 188 4.78 9.06 8.98
CA LEU A 188 4.80 10.26 9.82
C LEU A 188 6.21 10.61 10.36
N PRO A 189 7.03 9.67 10.88
CA PRO A 189 8.38 10.01 11.34
C PRO A 189 9.27 10.55 10.21
N MET A 190 9.16 9.98 9.02
CA MET A 190 9.92 10.44 7.85
C MET A 190 9.42 11.78 7.33
N GLN A 191 8.11 12.04 7.41
CA GLN A 191 7.53 13.34 7.09
C GLN A 191 8.03 14.42 8.05
N HIS A 192 8.05 14.12 9.36
CA HIS A 192 8.60 15.05 10.36
C HIS A 192 10.10 15.33 10.15
N LEU A 193 10.89 14.29 9.86
CA LEU A 193 12.32 14.44 9.54
C LEU A 193 12.54 15.24 8.25
N ALA A 194 11.64 15.11 7.28
CA ALA A 194 11.63 15.90 6.05
C ALA A 194 11.11 17.34 6.28
N GLY A 195 10.68 17.71 7.48
CA GLY A 195 10.10 19.03 7.71
C GLY A 195 8.79 19.26 6.95
N LEU A 196 8.10 18.19 6.55
CA LEU A 196 6.73 18.23 6.02
C LEU A 196 5.76 18.48 7.18
N ASN A 197 5.88 19.66 7.81
CA ASN A 197 5.19 20.02 9.04
C ASN A 197 4.20 21.16 8.74
N GLY A 198 2.95 20.81 8.47
CA GLY A 198 1.83 21.78 8.43
C GLY A 198 1.36 22.17 7.02
N SER A 199 0.37 23.05 6.98
CA SER A 199 -0.41 23.42 5.78
C SER A 199 0.37 24.19 4.71
N ALA A 200 1.61 24.59 4.98
CA ALA A 200 2.41 25.43 4.10
C ALA A 200 3.18 24.65 3.02
N ASP A 201 3.39 23.34 3.19
CA ASP A 201 4.01 22.53 2.13
C ASP A 201 2.96 22.12 1.08
N TRP A 202 3.24 22.42 -0.19
CA TRP A 202 2.40 22.05 -1.32
C TRP A 202 2.20 20.54 -1.43
N LEU A 203 3.15 19.74 -0.93
CA LEU A 203 3.02 18.28 -0.88
C LEU A 203 1.87 17.85 0.03
N LEU A 204 1.62 18.58 1.12
CA LEU A 204 0.48 18.33 1.99
C LEU A 204 -0.80 18.97 1.44
N ALA A 205 -0.71 19.94 0.52
CA ALA A 205 -1.84 20.63 -0.09
C ALA A 205 -2.86 21.13 0.96
N GLY A 206 -2.37 21.67 2.08
CA GLY A 206 -3.20 22.14 3.20
C GLY A 206 -3.79 21.04 4.10
N ARG A 207 -3.45 19.76 3.87
CA ARG A 207 -3.98 18.60 4.60
C ARG A 207 -3.10 18.26 5.80
N ARG A 208 -3.72 17.67 6.83
CA ARG A 208 -3.01 17.10 7.99
C ARG A 208 -2.38 15.75 7.67
N THR A 209 -3.03 14.96 6.82
CA THR A 209 -2.57 13.64 6.40
C THR A 209 -2.85 13.44 4.92
N LEU A 210 -2.00 12.63 4.27
CA LEU A 210 -2.15 12.31 2.86
C LEU A 210 -3.09 11.11 2.67
N PRO A 211 -4.03 11.19 1.72
CA PRO A 211 -4.95 10.10 1.44
C PRO A 211 -4.21 8.94 0.78
N THR A 212 -4.77 7.74 0.89
CA THR A 212 -4.26 6.52 0.24
C THR A 212 -5.40 5.51 0.08
N LEU A 213 -5.26 4.61 -0.88
CA LEU A 213 -6.10 3.43 -1.13
C LEU A 213 -5.41 2.14 -0.63
N THR A 214 -4.37 2.27 0.21
CA THR A 214 -3.71 1.12 0.85
C THR A 214 -4.72 0.28 1.64
N LEU A 215 -4.69 -1.03 1.42
CA LEU A 215 -5.50 -2.01 2.13
C LEU A 215 -4.64 -2.83 3.08
N THR A 216 -5.16 -3.13 4.27
CA THR A 216 -4.50 -3.97 5.27
C THR A 216 -5.45 -5.02 5.81
N LEU A 217 -4.92 -6.23 6.04
CA LEU A 217 -5.64 -7.33 6.64
C LEU A 217 -4.75 -8.00 7.68
N ASP A 218 -5.30 -8.21 8.88
CA ASP A 218 -4.69 -9.00 9.94
C ASP A 218 -5.59 -10.19 10.23
N PHE A 219 -5.04 -11.40 10.19
CA PHE A 219 -5.80 -12.61 10.54
C PHE A 219 -4.94 -13.65 11.28
N PRO A 220 -5.53 -14.57 12.04
CA PRO A 220 -4.78 -15.58 12.78
C PRO A 220 -3.99 -16.50 11.84
N LEU A 221 -2.71 -16.74 12.14
CA LEU A 221 -1.91 -17.74 11.45
C LEU A 221 -2.55 -19.14 11.69
N PRO A 222 -2.77 -19.96 10.65
CA PRO A 222 -3.41 -21.27 10.82
C PRO A 222 -2.69 -22.15 11.85
N ALA A 223 -3.46 -22.89 12.66
CA ALA A 223 -2.91 -23.63 13.81
C ALA A 223 -1.85 -24.67 13.44
N PHE A 224 -1.94 -25.25 12.23
CA PHE A 224 -0.96 -26.22 11.72
C PHE A 224 0.37 -25.57 11.31
N ARG A 225 0.38 -24.26 11.01
CA ARG A 225 1.60 -23.48 10.74
C ARG A 225 2.21 -22.85 12.00
N GLN A 226 1.60 -23.03 13.17
CA GLN A 226 2.12 -22.51 14.43
C GLN A 226 2.84 -23.60 15.23
N PRO A 227 4.19 -23.58 15.31
CA PRO A 227 4.94 -24.55 16.09
C PRO A 227 4.47 -24.58 17.56
N GLY A 228 4.07 -25.76 18.02
CA GLY A 228 3.65 -25.98 19.41
C GLY A 228 2.26 -25.42 19.80
N ARG A 229 1.53 -24.69 18.95
CA ARG A 229 0.18 -24.19 19.27
C ARG A 229 -0.81 -25.34 19.48
N LYS A 230 -0.77 -26.37 18.64
CA LYS A 230 -1.59 -27.58 18.82
C LYS A 230 -1.32 -28.23 20.18
N ARG A 231 -0.05 -28.32 20.59
CA ARG A 231 0.34 -28.83 21.92
C ARG A 231 -0.09 -27.91 23.07
N ARG A 232 -0.12 -26.59 22.87
CA ARG A 232 -0.63 -25.62 23.86
C ARG A 232 -2.15 -25.69 23.97
N LEU A 233 -2.88 -25.66 22.85
CA LEU A 233 -4.34 -25.84 22.78
C LEU A 233 -4.77 -27.18 23.39
N MET A 234 -4.09 -28.28 23.07
CA MET A 234 -4.37 -29.59 23.67
C MET A 234 -4.10 -29.60 25.18
N ARG A 235 -3.06 -28.92 25.66
CA ARG A 235 -2.82 -28.76 27.11
C ARG A 235 -3.90 -27.92 27.78
N THR A 236 -4.31 -26.81 27.18
CA THR A 236 -5.38 -25.96 27.71
C THR A 236 -6.72 -26.69 27.70
N TRP A 237 -7.05 -27.39 26.62
CA TRP A 237 -8.27 -28.20 26.52
C TRP A 237 -8.30 -29.32 27.55
N ARG A 238 -7.20 -30.06 27.74
CA ARG A 238 -7.10 -31.09 28.80
C ARG A 238 -7.26 -30.52 30.21
N ARG A 239 -6.76 -29.30 30.48
CA ARG A 239 -6.97 -28.64 31.78
C ARG A 239 -8.41 -28.20 32.00
N LEU A 240 -9.07 -27.67 30.97
CA LEU A 240 -10.41 -27.10 31.07
C LEU A 240 -11.52 -28.17 31.00
N TYR A 241 -11.30 -29.23 30.21
CA TYR A 241 -12.34 -30.20 29.88
C TYR A 241 -11.94 -31.65 30.18
N GLY A 242 -10.66 -31.93 30.46
CA GLY A 242 -10.18 -33.28 30.76
C GLY A 242 -10.61 -33.84 32.12
N GLY A 243 -11.21 -33.01 33.00
CA GLY A 243 -11.82 -33.45 34.27
C GLY A 243 -13.29 -33.84 34.15
N LEU A 244 -13.97 -33.51 33.05
CA LEU A 244 -15.40 -33.79 32.88
C LEU A 244 -15.71 -35.23 32.44
N SER A 245 -14.70 -36.01 32.07
CA SER A 245 -14.85 -37.43 31.70
C SER A 245 -14.51 -38.42 32.83
N ALA A 246 -14.15 -37.93 34.02
CA ALA A 246 -13.70 -38.78 35.15
C ALA A 246 -14.69 -38.84 36.32
N SER A 247 -15.93 -38.37 36.15
CA SER A 247 -16.98 -38.37 37.19
C SER A 247 -18.25 -39.16 36.82
N ARG A 248 -18.15 -40.06 35.84
CA ARG A 248 -19.17 -41.07 35.57
C ARG A 248 -18.49 -42.42 35.46
N ASP A 249 -18.23 -43.00 36.62
CA ASP A 249 -18.29 -44.44 36.91
C ASP A 249 -18.42 -44.60 38.43
#